data_AF-A0A950I7J1-F1
#
_entry.id   AF-A0A950I7J1-F1
#
_cell.length_a   1.000
_cell.length_b   1.000
_cell.length_c   1.000
_cell.angle_alpha   90.00
_cell.angle_beta   90.00
_cell.angle_gamma   90.00
#
_symmetry.space_group_name_H-M   'P 1'
#
loop_
_entity.id
_entity.type
_entity.pdbx_description
1 polymer ?
#
loop_
_entity_poly.entity_id
_entity_poly.type
_entity_poly.pdbx_seq_one_letter_code
_entity_poly.pdbx_strand_id
1 'polypeptide(L)'
;MTRITIVGGGAGGLELAVKVGKKLGKSGKAHITLIDACPTHLWKPLLHQVAAGTLDSHADELEYYALARKHHFSFRLGRMDGLDREKKEVLLSPILDDNGEQILPRQAVPYDMLVLALGSQSNDFGTPGAQENSIMLDTPAAAERFHKRLINCCLRAQSGGKEAGQGRFTVTIIGGGATGVELSAEL
;
A
#
# COMPACT_ATOMS: atom_id res chain seq x y z
N MET A 1 19.49 23.28 -8.91
CA MET A 1 18.02 23.10 -8.99
C MET A 1 17.59 22.33 -7.74
N THR A 2 16.64 22.85 -6.96
CA THR A 2 16.29 22.30 -5.64
C THR A 2 15.68 20.91 -5.76
N ARG A 3 16.13 19.95 -4.94
CA ARG A 3 15.63 18.57 -4.89
C ARG A 3 14.60 18.42 -3.76
N ILE A 4 13.38 18.06 -4.13
CA ILE A 4 12.27 17.79 -3.20
C ILE A 4 11.98 16.30 -3.26
N THR A 5 12.28 15.58 -2.19
CA THR A 5 12.06 14.12 -2.09
C THR A 5 10.88 13.86 -1.18
N ILE A 6 9.90 13.12 -1.67
CA ILE A 6 8.67 12.74 -0.97
C ILE A 6 8.69 11.23 -0.83
N VAL A 7 8.57 10.72 0.40
CA VAL A 7 8.54 9.28 0.69
C VAL A 7 7.15 8.87 1.13
N GLY A 8 6.54 7.94 0.41
CA GLY A 8 5.16 7.49 0.58
C GLY A 8 4.21 8.16 -0.43
N GLY A 9 3.68 7.39 -1.36
CA GLY A 9 2.73 7.75 -2.40
C GLY A 9 1.26 7.55 -2.02
N GLY A 10 0.96 7.47 -0.72
CA GLY A 10 -0.43 7.49 -0.23
C GLY A 10 -1.16 8.80 -0.51
N ALA A 11 -2.34 8.97 0.09
CA ALA A 11 -3.23 10.12 -0.14
C ALA A 11 -2.51 11.49 -0.03
N GLY A 12 -1.64 11.66 0.97
CA GLY A 12 -0.90 12.90 1.17
C GLY A 12 0.26 13.10 0.20
N GLY A 13 1.10 12.07 0.04
CA GLY A 13 2.35 12.22 -0.70
C GLY A 13 2.18 12.27 -2.22
N LEU A 14 1.26 11.49 -2.78
CA LEU A 14 0.95 11.56 -4.20
C LEU A 14 0.32 12.90 -4.57
N GLU A 15 -0.66 13.36 -3.80
CA GLU A 15 -1.32 14.66 -4.04
C GLU A 15 -0.32 15.82 -3.95
N LEU A 16 0.62 15.76 -3.00
CA LEU A 16 1.70 16.72 -2.91
C LEU A 16 2.63 16.66 -4.12
N ALA A 17 3.05 15.47 -4.54
CA ALA A 17 3.91 15.28 -5.71
C ALA A 17 3.27 15.85 -6.98
N VAL A 18 1.97 15.64 -7.17
CA VAL A 18 1.20 16.19 -8.30
C VAL A 18 1.14 17.71 -8.24
N LYS A 19 0.79 18.28 -7.08
CA LYS A 19 0.68 19.75 -6.90
C LYS A 19 2.01 20.45 -7.14
N VAL A 20 3.08 19.94 -6.52
CA VAL A 20 4.42 20.54 -6.61
C VAL A 20 5.04 20.30 -7.99
N GLY A 21 4.83 19.12 -8.59
CA GLY A 21 5.25 18.81 -9.95
C GLY A 21 4.63 19.78 -10.97
N LYS A 22 3.31 20.01 -10.91
CA LYS A 22 2.63 20.99 -11.77
C LYS A 22 3.14 22.43 -11.60
N LYS A 23 3.49 22.83 -10.38
CA LYS A 23 3.92 24.21 -10.04
C LYS A 23 5.39 24.46 -10.33
N LEU A 24 6.27 23.58 -9.85
CA LEU A 24 7.72 23.76 -9.84
C LEU A 24 8.46 22.82 -10.80
N GLY A 25 7.99 21.57 -10.92
CA GLY A 25 8.59 20.59 -11.83
C GLY A 25 8.41 20.98 -13.30
N LYS A 26 7.19 21.36 -13.68
CA LYS A 26 6.84 21.81 -15.04
C LYS A 26 7.68 23.01 -15.50
N SER A 27 8.01 23.92 -14.58
CA SER A 27 8.77 25.13 -14.86
C SER A 27 10.29 24.95 -14.65
N GLY A 28 10.76 23.73 -14.34
CA GLY A 28 12.18 23.45 -14.11
C GLY A 28 12.76 24.10 -12.85
N LYS A 29 11.92 24.61 -11.93
CA LYS A 29 12.37 25.30 -10.71
C LYS A 29 12.81 24.32 -9.61
N ALA A 30 12.28 23.10 -9.61
CA ALA A 30 12.65 22.04 -8.67
C ALA A 30 12.58 20.67 -9.33
N HIS A 31 13.40 19.73 -8.86
CA HIS A 31 13.31 18.31 -9.19
C HIS A 31 12.54 17.60 -8.08
N ILE A 32 11.38 17.04 -8.41
CA ILE A 32 10.51 16.35 -7.45
C ILE A 32 10.70 14.85 -7.64
N THR A 33 11.02 14.15 -6.56
CA THR A 33 11.09 12.68 -6.55
C THR A 33 10.07 12.12 -5.57
N LEU A 34 9.14 11.30 -6.05
CA LEU A 34 8.26 10.49 -5.22
C LEU A 34 8.87 9.09 -5.08
N ILE A 35 8.98 8.61 -3.84
CA ILE A 35 9.47 7.27 -3.49
C ILE A 35 8.30 6.50 -2.89
N ASP A 36 8.02 5.29 -3.37
CA ASP A 36 7.11 4.35 -2.71
C ASP A 36 7.58 2.91 -2.89
N ALA A 37 7.18 2.02 -1.98
CA ALA A 37 7.47 0.59 -2.06
C ALA A 37 6.54 -0.15 -3.04
N CYS A 38 5.39 0.43 -3.38
CA CYS A 38 4.43 -0.08 -4.36
C CYS A 38 4.58 0.64 -5.71
N PRO A 39 4.37 -0.04 -6.84
CA PRO A 39 4.44 0.58 -8.17
C PRO A 39 3.22 1.46 -8.49
N THR A 40 2.14 1.24 -7.77
CA THR A 40 0.82 1.84 -8.01
C THR A 40 0.26 2.46 -6.73
N HIS A 41 -0.63 3.43 -6.91
CA HIS A 41 -1.47 3.97 -5.86
C HIS A 41 -2.84 3.29 -5.88
N LEU A 42 -3.23 2.66 -4.78
CA LEU A 42 -4.61 2.30 -4.52
C LEU A 42 -5.23 3.25 -3.49
N TRP A 43 -6.46 3.70 -3.76
CA TRP A 43 -7.23 4.45 -2.77
C TRP A 43 -7.65 3.52 -1.63
N LYS A 44 -6.85 3.51 -0.54
CA LYS A 44 -7.04 2.64 0.63
C LYS A 44 -8.48 2.56 1.16
N PRO A 45 -9.30 3.64 1.13
CA PRO A 45 -10.70 3.54 1.50
C PRO A 45 -11.51 2.50 0.71
N LEU A 46 -11.07 2.04 -0.46
CA LEU A 46 -11.72 0.99 -1.26
C LEU A 46 -11.31 -0.44 -0.88
N LEU A 47 -10.38 -0.63 0.06
CA LEU A 47 -9.88 -1.97 0.40
C LEU A 47 -10.97 -2.93 0.93
N HIS A 48 -12.05 -2.39 1.52
CA HIS A 48 -13.17 -3.21 1.95
C HIS A 48 -13.92 -3.86 0.77
N GLN A 49 -14.01 -3.17 -0.37
CA GLN A 49 -14.64 -3.69 -1.60
C GLN A 49 -13.76 -4.76 -2.25
N VAL A 50 -12.44 -4.57 -2.25
CA VAL A 50 -11.48 -5.60 -2.71
C VAL A 50 -11.58 -6.85 -1.82
N ALA A 51 -11.69 -6.67 -0.50
CA ALA A 51 -11.84 -7.79 0.44
C ALA A 51 -13.16 -8.54 0.27
N ALA A 52 -14.26 -7.82 0.03
CA ALA A 52 -15.56 -8.42 -0.29
C ALA A 52 -15.56 -9.09 -1.68
N GLY A 53 -14.71 -8.62 -2.60
CA GLY A 53 -14.67 -9.05 -4.00
C GLY A 53 -15.64 -8.28 -4.90
N THR A 54 -16.17 -7.15 -4.45
CA THR A 54 -17.05 -6.26 -5.22
C THR A 54 -16.27 -5.28 -6.10
N LEU A 55 -14.94 -5.22 -5.93
CA LEU A 55 -14.02 -4.42 -6.73
C LEU A 55 -12.75 -5.21 -7.06
N ASP A 56 -12.30 -5.13 -8.31
CA ASP A 56 -10.99 -5.64 -8.73
C ASP A 56 -9.92 -4.57 -8.48
N SER A 57 -8.98 -4.85 -7.57
CA SER A 57 -7.90 -3.93 -7.18
C SER A 57 -7.13 -3.40 -8.37
N HIS A 58 -6.85 -4.25 -9.36
CA HIS A 58 -6.02 -3.90 -10.52
C HIS A 58 -6.69 -2.87 -11.43
N ALA A 59 -8.02 -2.80 -11.43
CA ALA A 59 -8.77 -1.86 -12.27
C ALA A 59 -8.74 -0.42 -11.72
N ASP A 60 -8.56 -0.26 -10.40
CA ASP A 60 -8.60 1.04 -9.71
C ASP A 60 -7.22 1.56 -9.27
N GLU A 61 -6.16 0.82 -9.60
CA GLU A 61 -4.79 1.23 -9.34
C GLU A 61 -4.28 2.31 -10.30
N LEU A 62 -3.59 3.31 -9.76
CA LEU A 62 -2.94 4.37 -10.54
C LEU A 62 -1.43 4.17 -10.60
N GLU A 63 -0.91 3.94 -11.81
CA GLU A 63 0.52 3.76 -12.07
C GLU A 63 1.34 5.02 -11.79
N TYR A 64 2.27 4.95 -10.83
CA TYR A 64 3.06 6.12 -10.44
C TYR A 64 3.95 6.63 -11.57
N TYR A 65 4.52 5.76 -12.41
CA TYR A 65 5.33 6.18 -13.56
C TYR A 65 4.53 7.00 -14.57
N ALA A 66 3.26 6.61 -14.81
CA ALA A 66 2.37 7.35 -15.70
C ALA A 66 2.00 8.72 -15.10
N LEU A 67 1.67 8.77 -13.81
CA LEU A 67 1.39 10.01 -13.09
C LEU A 67 2.60 10.94 -13.04
N ALA A 68 3.80 10.40 -12.81
CA ALA A 68 5.06 11.13 -12.79
C ALA A 68 5.30 11.88 -14.10
N ARG A 69 5.17 11.17 -15.24
CA ARG A 69 5.27 11.77 -16.58
C ARG A 69 4.20 12.84 -16.80
N LYS A 70 2.95 12.56 -16.43
CA LYS A 70 1.81 13.48 -16.63
C LYS A 70 1.90 14.75 -15.77
N HIS A 71 2.54 14.67 -14.61
CA HIS A 71 2.52 15.72 -13.59
C HIS A 71 3.90 16.29 -13.25
N HIS A 72 4.91 16.00 -14.08
CA HIS A 72 6.24 16.61 -14.01
C HIS A 72 6.98 16.35 -12.68
N PHE A 73 6.92 15.12 -12.19
CA PHE A 73 7.79 14.61 -11.13
C PHE A 73 8.47 13.31 -11.60
N SER A 74 9.44 12.82 -10.83
CA SER A 74 10.07 11.51 -11.05
C SER A 74 9.60 10.54 -9.99
N PHE A 75 9.30 9.30 -10.38
CA PHE A 75 8.99 8.23 -9.45
C PHE A 75 10.19 7.30 -9.27
N ARG A 76 10.39 6.82 -8.04
CA ARG A 76 11.38 5.81 -7.69
C ARG A 76 10.68 4.72 -6.88
N LEU A 77 10.60 3.53 -7.48
CA LEU A 77 10.18 2.33 -6.75
C LEU A 77 11.29 1.93 -5.78
N GLY A 78 10.95 1.78 -4.50
CA GLY A 78 11.86 1.28 -3.48
C GLY A 78 11.35 1.52 -2.07
N ARG A 79 11.63 0.57 -1.18
CA ARG A 79 11.29 0.67 0.24
C ARG A 79 12.38 1.46 0.96
N MET A 80 12.00 2.55 1.63
CA MET A 80 12.91 3.27 2.51
C MET A 80 13.31 2.39 3.69
N ASP A 81 14.61 2.27 3.95
CA ASP A 81 15.18 1.49 5.05
C ASP A 81 16.24 2.27 5.85
N GLY A 82 16.44 3.55 5.53
CA GLY A 82 17.35 4.42 6.27
C GLY A 82 17.27 5.88 5.84
N LEU A 83 17.82 6.75 6.69
CA LEU A 83 17.91 8.19 6.46
C LEU A 83 19.26 8.70 6.95
N ASP A 84 20.10 9.17 6.04
CA ASP A 84 21.34 9.87 6.36
C ASP A 84 21.08 11.38 6.33
N ARG A 85 20.98 12.00 7.51
CA ARG A 85 20.68 13.44 7.64
C ARG A 85 21.89 14.33 7.39
N GLU A 86 23.09 13.81 7.61
CA GLU A 86 24.35 14.53 7.37
C GLU A 86 24.59 14.66 5.86
N LYS A 87 24.44 13.55 5.12
CA LYS A 87 24.53 13.54 3.65
C LYS A 87 23.26 14.01 2.95
N LYS A 88 22.15 14.10 3.69
CA LYS A 88 20.81 14.41 3.18
C LYS A 88 20.36 13.40 2.11
N GLU A 89 20.35 12.13 2.48
CA GLU A 89 19.98 11.01 1.61
C GLU A 89 18.96 10.10 2.25
N VAL A 90 17.93 9.73 1.49
CA VAL A 90 17.03 8.61 1.81
C VAL A 90 17.65 7.33 1.27
N LEU A 91 17.75 6.30 2.10
CA LEU A 91 18.27 5.00 1.70
C LEU A 91 17.11 4.07 1.34
N LEU A 92 17.22 3.42 0.19
CA LEU A 92 16.26 2.42 -0.30
C LEU A 92 16.88 1.04 -0.21
N SER A 93 16.13 0.08 0.32
CA SER A 93 16.55 -1.32 0.37
C SER A 93 16.81 -1.86 -1.04
N PRO A 94 17.65 -2.90 -1.17
CA PRO A 94 17.75 -3.65 -2.42
C PRO A 94 16.37 -4.15 -2.86
N ILE A 95 16.18 -4.25 -4.18
CA ILE A 95 15.02 -4.92 -4.77
C ILE A 95 15.48 -6.31 -5.22
N LEU A 96 14.78 -7.33 -4.75
CA LEU A 96 15.00 -8.73 -5.09
C LEU A 96 13.86 -9.22 -5.98
N ASP A 97 14.13 -10.21 -6.82
CA ASP A 97 13.09 -10.97 -7.53
C ASP A 97 12.48 -12.06 -6.63
N ASP A 98 11.54 -12.83 -7.19
CA ASP A 98 10.86 -13.92 -6.48
C ASP A 98 11.80 -15.07 -6.07
N ASN A 99 12.98 -15.18 -6.69
CA ASN A 99 14.01 -16.17 -6.36
C ASN A 99 15.03 -15.62 -5.34
N GLY A 100 14.90 -14.36 -4.93
CA GLY A 100 15.83 -13.67 -4.04
C GLY A 100 17.07 -13.12 -4.73
N GLU A 101 17.12 -13.12 -6.06
CA GLU A 101 18.21 -12.51 -6.83
C GLU A 101 18.07 -10.99 -6.86
N GLN A 102 19.19 -10.29 -6.72
CA GLN A 102 19.18 -8.83 -6.64
C GLN A 102 18.92 -8.20 -8.02
N ILE A 103 17.77 -7.55 -8.16
CA ILE A 103 17.42 -6.72 -9.32
C ILE A 103 18.10 -5.35 -9.23
N LEU A 104 18.04 -4.72 -8.06
CA LEU A 104 18.66 -3.42 -7.80
C LEU A 104 19.40 -3.42 -6.47
N PRO A 105 20.62 -2.86 -6.42
CA PRO A 105 21.34 -2.68 -5.16
C PRO A 105 20.63 -1.65 -4.28
N ARG A 106 21.07 -1.56 -3.02
CA ARG A 106 20.70 -0.45 -2.13
C ARG A 106 20.97 0.88 -2.84
N GLN A 107 20.02 1.80 -2.77
CA GLN A 107 20.13 3.11 -3.43
C GLN A 107 20.12 4.24 -2.40
N ALA A 108 20.79 5.34 -2.74
CA ALA A 108 20.72 6.59 -1.98
C ALA A 108 20.03 7.65 -2.86
N VAL A 109 18.96 8.25 -2.36
CA VAL A 109 18.22 9.31 -3.03
C VAL A 109 18.45 10.63 -2.28
N PRO A 110 19.19 11.57 -2.86
CA PRO A 110 19.55 12.79 -2.16
C PRO A 110 18.40 13.80 -2.17
N TYR A 111 18.37 14.69 -1.18
CA TYR A 111 17.34 15.71 -1.04
C TYR A 111 17.91 17.05 -0.55
N ASP A 112 17.23 18.14 -0.90
CA ASP A 112 17.40 19.44 -0.22
C ASP A 112 16.22 19.69 0.72
N MET A 113 15.03 19.22 0.33
CA MET A 113 13.82 19.15 1.15
C MET A 113 13.30 17.71 1.16
N LEU A 114 13.02 17.19 2.35
CA LEU A 114 12.45 15.86 2.56
C LEU A 114 11.04 15.97 3.13
N VAL A 115 10.09 15.25 2.55
CA VAL A 115 8.73 15.09 3.06
C VAL A 115 8.48 13.61 3.32
N LEU A 116 8.13 13.27 4.56
CA LEU A 116 7.76 11.91 4.96
C LEU A 116 6.24 11.81 5.03
N ALA A 117 5.67 11.01 4.12
CA ALA A 117 4.24 10.74 3.97
C ALA A 117 3.97 9.22 4.01
N LEU A 118 4.64 8.52 4.94
CA LEU A 118 4.68 7.06 5.04
C LEU A 118 3.35 6.41 5.44
N GLY A 119 2.41 7.19 5.99
CA GLY A 119 1.17 6.70 6.55
C GLY A 119 1.38 5.96 7.88
N SER A 120 0.45 5.06 8.20
CA SER A 120 0.47 4.21 9.39
C SER A 120 0.19 2.76 9.03
N GLN A 121 0.36 1.86 10.00
CA GLN A 121 -0.03 0.45 9.92
C GLN A 121 -1.10 0.18 10.98
N SER A 122 -1.90 -0.87 10.77
CA SER A 122 -2.82 -1.37 11.78
C SER A 122 -2.06 -1.77 13.04
N ASN A 123 -2.66 -1.46 14.20
CA ASN A 123 -2.09 -1.75 15.50
C ASN A 123 -2.84 -2.92 16.13
N ASP A 124 -2.11 -3.96 16.52
CA ASP A 124 -2.65 -5.13 17.22
C ASP A 124 -2.74 -4.94 18.74
N PHE A 125 -2.21 -3.82 19.25
CA PHE A 125 -2.11 -3.47 20.66
C PHE A 125 -1.37 -4.51 21.52
N GLY A 126 -0.51 -5.34 20.91
CA GLY A 126 0.14 -6.46 21.59
C GLY A 126 -0.82 -7.58 22.00
N THR A 127 -1.99 -7.66 21.38
CA THR A 127 -2.98 -8.72 21.67
C THR A 127 -2.41 -10.08 21.25
N PRO A 128 -2.24 -11.04 22.18
CA PRO A 128 -1.65 -12.33 21.86
C PRO A 128 -2.41 -13.07 20.74
N GLY A 129 -1.69 -13.52 19.71
CA GLY A 129 -2.28 -14.25 18.59
C GLY A 129 -2.90 -13.38 17.49
N ALA A 130 -2.97 -12.05 17.67
CA ALA A 130 -3.62 -11.18 16.68
C ALA A 130 -2.86 -11.12 15.35
N GLN A 131 -1.53 -10.98 15.34
CA GLN A 131 -0.75 -10.92 14.10
C GLN A 131 -0.79 -12.24 13.34
N GLU A 132 -0.81 -13.37 14.06
CA GLU A 132 -0.76 -14.71 13.50
C GLU A 132 -2.11 -15.16 12.94
N ASN A 133 -3.21 -14.74 13.58
CA ASN A 133 -4.54 -15.27 13.28
C ASN A 133 -5.48 -14.29 12.56
N SER A 134 -5.13 -13.01 12.46
CA SER A 134 -5.97 -12.00 11.81
C SER A 134 -5.43 -11.55 10.45
N ILE A 135 -6.26 -10.81 9.70
CA ILE A 135 -5.86 -10.15 8.45
C ILE A 135 -6.02 -8.65 8.65
N MET A 136 -4.90 -7.94 8.74
CA MET A 136 -4.90 -6.46 8.77
C MET A 136 -5.19 -5.93 7.37
N LEU A 137 -6.30 -5.20 7.21
CA LEU A 137 -6.75 -4.69 5.91
C LEU A 137 -6.04 -3.38 5.53
N ASP A 138 -4.70 -3.42 5.46
CA ASP A 138 -3.85 -2.25 5.19
C ASP A 138 -3.34 -2.15 3.75
N THR A 139 -3.37 -3.27 3.02
CA THR A 139 -2.77 -3.43 1.68
C THR A 139 -3.69 -4.19 0.73
N PRO A 140 -3.55 -3.98 -0.60
CA PRO A 140 -4.31 -4.74 -1.61
C PRO A 140 -4.12 -6.25 -1.45
N ALA A 141 -2.87 -6.70 -1.29
CA ALA A 141 -2.53 -8.10 -1.06
C ALA A 141 -3.21 -8.69 0.19
N ALA A 142 -3.43 -7.89 1.24
CA ALA A 142 -4.16 -8.34 2.42
C ALA A 142 -5.66 -8.47 2.15
N ALA A 143 -6.26 -7.53 1.41
CA ALA A 143 -7.65 -7.60 0.98
C ALA A 143 -7.91 -8.82 0.08
N GLU A 144 -7.05 -9.05 -0.93
CA GLU A 144 -7.13 -10.22 -1.81
C GLU A 144 -6.94 -11.54 -1.04
N ARG A 145 -6.02 -11.56 -0.07
CA ARG A 145 -5.84 -12.73 0.82
C ARG A 145 -7.11 -13.03 1.61
N PHE A 146 -7.76 -11.99 2.14
CA PHE A 146 -9.05 -12.15 2.83
C PHE A 146 -10.12 -12.69 1.87
N HIS A 147 -10.28 -12.08 0.70
CA HIS A 147 -11.27 -12.49 -0.30
C HIS A 147 -11.08 -13.97 -0.70
N LYS A 148 -9.84 -14.37 -1.04
CA LYS A 148 -9.51 -15.76 -1.37
C LYS A 148 -9.84 -16.72 -0.22
N ARG A 149 -9.57 -16.32 1.03
CA ARG A 149 -9.89 -17.13 2.21
C ARG A 149 -11.41 -17.26 2.39
N LEU A 150 -12.17 -16.20 2.18
CA LEU A 150 -13.63 -16.20 2.23
C LEU A 150 -14.22 -17.17 1.19
N ILE A 151 -13.81 -17.06 -0.07
CA ILE A 151 -14.26 -17.97 -1.14
C ILE A 151 -13.93 -19.43 -0.82
N ASN A 152 -12.72 -19.70 -0.33
CA ASN A 152 -12.33 -21.06 0.08
C ASN A 152 -13.22 -21.60 1.22
N CYS A 153 -13.61 -20.75 2.18
CA CYS A 153 -14.55 -21.12 3.23
C CYS A 153 -15.95 -21.44 2.66
N CYS A 154 -16.45 -20.63 1.71
CA CYS A 154 -17.72 -20.90 1.02
C CYS A 154 -17.69 -22.24 0.27
N LEU A 155 -16.61 -22.53 -0.46
CA LEU A 155 -16.46 -23.79 -1.20
C LEU A 155 -16.40 -25.01 -0.27
N ARG A 156 -15.64 -24.92 0.82
CA ARG A 156 -15.59 -25.98 1.84
C ARG A 156 -16.96 -26.19 2.49
N ALA A 157 -17.68 -25.10 2.76
CA ALA A 157 -19.02 -25.17 3.33
C ALA A 157 -20.01 -25.88 2.40
N GLN A 158 -19.87 -25.74 1.07
CA GLN A 158 -20.66 -26.47 0.09
C GLN A 158 -20.34 -27.98 0.06
N SER A 159 -19.09 -28.36 0.34
CA SER A 159 -18.65 -29.76 0.33
C SER A 159 -18.95 -30.56 1.61
N GLY A 160 -19.32 -29.89 2.71
CA GLY A 160 -19.53 -30.50 4.02
C GLY A 160 -20.88 -31.21 4.16
N GLY A 161 -20.89 -32.38 4.80
CA GLY A 161 -22.12 -33.10 5.15
C GLY A 161 -22.97 -32.35 6.18
N LYS A 162 -24.23 -32.78 6.36
CA LYS A 162 -25.27 -32.16 7.22
C LYS A 162 -25.00 -32.20 8.75
N GLU A 163 -23.75 -32.39 9.19
CA GLU A 163 -23.43 -32.37 10.62
C GLU A 163 -23.35 -30.93 11.16
N ALA A 164 -23.82 -30.72 12.39
CA ALA A 164 -23.75 -29.41 13.04
C ALA A 164 -22.27 -28.98 13.21
N GLY A 165 -21.90 -27.87 12.57
CA GLY A 165 -20.52 -27.36 12.57
C GLY A 165 -19.70 -27.73 11.32
N GLN A 166 -20.20 -28.63 10.47
CA GLN A 166 -19.68 -28.87 9.12
C GLN A 166 -20.61 -28.14 8.13
N GLY A 167 -20.09 -27.20 7.36
CA GLY A 167 -20.89 -26.38 6.43
C GLY A 167 -21.19 -24.95 6.88
N ARG A 168 -20.62 -24.48 8.01
CA ARG A 168 -20.72 -23.08 8.44
C ARG A 168 -19.33 -22.49 8.63
N PHE A 169 -19.16 -21.25 8.23
CA PHE A 169 -18.00 -20.44 8.57
C PHE A 169 -18.45 -19.17 9.26
N THR A 170 -17.54 -18.56 10.02
CA THR A 170 -17.78 -17.30 10.71
C THR A 170 -16.72 -16.32 10.27
N VAL A 171 -17.16 -15.11 9.92
CA VAL A 171 -16.28 -13.96 9.72
C VAL A 171 -16.37 -13.11 10.98
N THR A 172 -15.23 -12.80 11.57
CA THR A 172 -15.14 -11.91 12.74
C THR A 172 -14.39 -10.66 12.33
N ILE A 173 -15.07 -9.51 12.41
CA ILE A 173 -14.50 -8.20 12.09
C ILE A 173 -14.21 -7.50 13.42
N ILE A 174 -12.95 -7.12 13.61
CA ILE A 174 -12.48 -6.49 14.85
C ILE A 174 -12.33 -4.98 14.58
N GLY A 175 -13.22 -4.19 15.17
CA GLY A 175 -13.23 -2.73 15.07
C GLY A 175 -14.48 -2.20 14.36
N GLY A 176 -15.18 -1.27 15.01
CA GLY A 176 -16.38 -0.61 14.50
C GLY A 176 -16.13 0.74 13.83
N GLY A 177 -14.90 1.00 13.37
CA GLY A 177 -14.59 2.17 12.56
C GLY A 177 -15.11 2.03 11.13
N ALA A 178 -14.94 3.07 10.30
CA ALA A 178 -15.43 3.09 8.92
C ALA A 178 -15.10 1.80 8.15
N THR A 179 -13.82 1.40 8.11
CA THR A 179 -13.37 0.20 7.40
C THR A 179 -14.07 -1.09 7.87
N GLY A 180 -14.25 -1.25 9.19
CA GLY A 180 -14.89 -2.45 9.73
C GLY A 180 -16.39 -2.47 9.45
N VAL A 181 -17.05 -1.31 9.56
CA VAL A 181 -18.48 -1.13 9.24
C VAL A 181 -18.74 -1.36 7.76
N GLU A 182 -17.95 -0.75 6.88
CA GLU A 182 -18.06 -0.88 5.43
C GLU A 182 -17.83 -2.33 4.98
N LEU A 183 -16.78 -3.00 5.48
CA LEU A 183 -16.56 -4.42 5.18
C LEU A 183 -17.71 -5.29 5.68
N SER A 184 -18.24 -5.03 6.88
CA SER A 184 -19.37 -5.79 7.40
C SER A 184 -20.64 -5.64 6.57
N ALA A 185 -20.82 -4.47 5.94
CA ALA A 185 -21.99 -4.17 5.13
C ALA A 185 -21.87 -4.69 3.68
N GLU A 186 -20.65 -4.76 3.14
CA GLU A 186 -20.38 -5.31 1.79
C GLU A 186 -20.44 -6.84 1.73
N LEU A 187 -20.17 -7.54 2.85
CA LEU A 187 -20.23 -9.00 2.95
C LEU A 187 -21.66 -9.54 3.06
#